data_AF-A0AAW1DE03-F1
#
_entry.id   AF-A0AAW1DE03-F1
#
_cell.length_a   1.000
_cell.length_b   1.000
_cell.length_c   1.000
_cell.angle_alpha   90.00
_cell.angle_beta   90.00
_cell.angle_gamma   90.00
#
_symmetry.space_group_name_H-M   'P 1'
#
loop_
_entity.id
_entity.type
_entity.pdbx_description
1 polymer ?
#
loop_
_entity_poly.entity_id
_entity_poly.type
_entity_poly.pdbx_seq_one_letter_code
_entity_poly.pdbx_strand_id
1 'polypeptide(L)'
;MDFEVLKRDIIQRLKDSGELYQIQSELRYMIFNTLGILDGSKKQEFPRLPRNIVLVNCLILEYLNWLGYDFTAYMLHSESGGKETHQYKNREEIIKEFDLNGEYLIKNRPILLQLIRDIRSKECKCSTLM
;
A
#
# COMPACT_ATOMS: atom_id res chain seq x y z
N MET A 1 -5.51 9.39 41.91
CA MET A 1 -5.13 8.83 40.60
C MET A 1 -4.63 9.99 39.77
N ASP A 2 -3.36 9.98 39.38
CA ASP A 2 -2.71 11.11 38.71
C ASP A 2 -3.16 11.16 37.24
N PHE A 3 -3.61 12.33 36.79
CA PHE A 3 -4.12 12.56 35.44
C PHE A 3 -3.06 12.24 34.37
N GLU A 4 -1.79 12.49 34.66
CA GLU A 4 -0.68 12.21 33.73
C GLU A 4 -0.35 10.71 33.62
N VAL A 5 -0.70 9.92 34.64
CA VAL A 5 -0.60 8.46 34.59
C VAL A 5 -1.75 7.89 33.76
N LEU A 6 -2.97 8.37 34.00
CA LEU A 6 -4.15 7.96 33.25
C LEU A 6 -4.01 8.29 31.75
N LYS A 7 -3.53 9.48 31.42
CA LYS A 7 -3.26 9.90 30.03
C LYS A 7 -2.24 9.00 29.35
N ARG A 8 -1.15 8.63 30.04
CA ARG A 8 -0.15 7.69 29.50
C ARG A 8 -0.73 6.32 29.23
N ASP A 9 -1.52 5.78 30.15
CA ASP A 9 -2.13 4.47 30.00
C ASP A 9 -3.13 4.44 28.84
N ILE A 10 -3.92 5.50 28.67
CA ILE A 10 -4.83 5.65 27.53
C ILE A 10 -4.04 5.71 26.22
N ILE A 11 -2.98 6.53 26.16
CA ILE A 11 -2.13 6.64 24.95
C ILE A 11 -1.50 5.28 24.63
N GLN A 12 -1.02 4.54 25.63
CA GLN A 12 -0.40 3.24 25.41
C GLN A 12 -1.41 2.22 24.89
N ARG A 13 -2.60 2.15 25.48
CA ARG A 13 -3.68 1.28 24.99
C ARG A 13 -4.11 1.60 23.57
N LEU A 14 -4.21 2.88 23.22
CA LEU A 14 -4.53 3.34 21.86
C LEU A 14 -3.40 3.05 20.86
N LYS A 15 -2.14 3.03 21.31
CA LYS A 15 -1.02 2.57 20.47
C LYS A 15 -1.08 1.08 20.22
N ASP A 16 -1.33 0.31 21.27
CA ASP A 16 -1.37 -1.15 21.23
C ASP A 16 -2.59 -1.65 20.41
N SER A 17 -3.70 -0.91 20.40
CA SER A 17 -4.87 -1.19 19.55
C SER A 17 -4.71 -0.70 18.11
N GLY A 18 -3.71 0.13 17.80
CA GLY A 18 -3.52 0.76 16.50
C GLY A 18 -4.41 1.99 16.23
N GLU A 19 -5.43 2.23 17.06
CA GLU A 19 -6.39 3.34 16.91
C GLU A 19 -5.72 4.72 16.99
N LEU A 20 -4.64 4.85 17.78
CA LEU A 20 -3.90 6.11 17.83
C LEU A 20 -3.32 6.49 16.47
N TYR A 21 -2.78 5.51 15.74
CA TYR A 21 -2.18 5.75 14.43
C TYR A 21 -3.26 6.06 13.39
N GLN A 22 -4.43 5.45 13.50
CA GLN A 22 -5.59 5.80 12.68
C GLN A 22 -6.00 7.26 12.92
N ILE A 23 -6.20 7.66 14.18
CA ILE A 23 -6.58 9.04 14.54
C ILE A 23 -5.52 10.05 14.07
N GLN A 24 -4.23 9.76 14.27
CA GLN A 24 -3.15 10.62 13.80
C GLN A 24 -3.15 10.79 12.28
N SER A 25 -3.51 9.74 11.56
CA SER A 25 -3.50 9.75 10.11
C SER A 25 -4.75 10.40 9.54
N GLU A 26 -5.92 10.20 10.16
CA GLU A 26 -7.14 10.98 9.87
C GLU A 26 -6.89 12.48 10.11
N LEU A 27 -6.20 12.83 11.20
CA LEU A 27 -5.79 14.20 11.48
C LEU A 27 -4.88 14.75 10.37
N ARG A 28 -3.87 13.97 9.94
CA ARG A 28 -2.98 14.36 8.82
C ARG A 28 -3.76 14.54 7.53
N TYR A 29 -4.69 13.64 7.22
CA TYR A 29 -5.57 13.76 6.06
C TYR A 29 -6.40 15.04 6.11
N MET A 30 -7.07 15.30 7.24
CA MET A 30 -7.85 16.54 7.42
C MET A 30 -6.98 17.78 7.26
N ILE A 31 -5.79 17.80 7.85
CA ILE A 31 -4.82 18.90 7.70
C ILE A 31 -4.43 19.08 6.23
N PHE A 32 -4.05 18.02 5.52
CA PHE A 32 -3.67 18.11 4.12
C PHE A 32 -4.83 18.51 3.20
N ASN A 33 -6.04 18.08 3.53
CA ASN A 33 -7.27 18.51 2.85
C ASN A 33 -7.52 20.00 3.07
N THR A 34 -7.53 20.46 4.32
CA THR A 34 -7.75 21.89 4.67
C THR A 34 -6.66 22.79 4.08
N LEU A 35 -5.42 22.33 4.00
CA LEU A 35 -4.32 23.06 3.38
C LEU A 35 -4.37 23.05 1.84
N GLY A 36 -5.36 22.39 1.23
CA GLY A 36 -5.52 22.28 -0.22
C GLY A 36 -4.42 21.48 -0.91
N ILE A 37 -3.63 20.72 -0.14
CA ILE A 37 -2.55 19.86 -0.65
C ILE A 37 -3.17 18.66 -1.40
N LEU A 38 -4.33 18.18 -0.94
CA LEU A 38 -5.05 17.06 -1.54
C LEU A 38 -5.99 17.47 -2.69
N ASP A 39 -6.23 18.77 -2.86
CA ASP A 39 -7.18 19.37 -3.82
C ASP A 39 -6.56 19.69 -5.19
N GLY A 40 -5.32 19.24 -5.46
CA GLY A 40 -4.68 19.40 -6.78
C GLY A 40 -4.38 20.86 -7.17
N SER A 41 -4.64 21.83 -6.31
CA SER A 41 -4.41 23.27 -6.57
C SER A 41 -2.95 23.68 -6.39
N LYS A 42 -2.18 22.91 -5.60
CA LYS A 42 -0.72 22.92 -5.64
C LYS A 42 -0.30 21.64 -6.34
N LYS A 43 -0.08 21.74 -7.65
CA LYS A 43 0.74 20.79 -8.40
C LYS A 43 2.13 20.75 -7.77
N GLN A 44 2.29 20.03 -6.66
CA GLN A 44 3.57 19.41 -6.39
C GLN A 44 3.77 18.53 -7.60
N GLU A 45 4.67 18.93 -8.49
CA GLU A 45 5.12 18.07 -9.58
C GLU A 45 5.78 16.87 -8.93
N PHE A 46 4.96 15.87 -8.57
CA PHE A 46 5.46 14.56 -8.26
C PHE A 46 6.27 14.16 -9.49
N PRO A 47 7.56 13.77 -9.33
CA PRO A 47 8.34 13.32 -10.46
C PRO A 47 7.54 12.22 -11.14
N ARG A 48 7.40 12.31 -12.48
CA ARG A 48 6.67 11.28 -13.24
C ARG A 48 7.28 9.93 -12.90
N LEU A 49 6.54 9.12 -12.15
CA LEU A 49 7.04 7.83 -11.70
C LEU A 49 7.27 6.95 -12.94
N PRO A 50 8.45 6.32 -13.06
CA PRO A 50 8.67 5.30 -14.08
C PRO A 50 7.62 4.18 -13.97
N ARG A 51 7.23 3.60 -15.11
CA ARG A 51 6.13 2.62 -15.17
C ARG A 51 6.30 1.43 -14.22
N ASN A 52 7.54 0.97 -14.03
CA ASN A 52 7.86 -0.11 -13.08
C ASN A 52 7.58 0.29 -11.62
N ILE A 53 7.81 1.54 -11.22
CA ILE A 53 7.50 2.01 -9.87
C ILE A 53 5.98 2.05 -9.65
N VAL A 54 5.24 2.53 -10.66
CA VAL A 54 3.77 2.55 -10.62
C VAL A 54 3.22 1.13 -10.48
N LEU A 55 3.79 0.19 -11.22
CA LEU A 55 3.40 -1.21 -11.17
C LEU A 55 3.69 -1.87 -9.81
N VAL A 56 4.82 -1.55 -9.18
CA VAL A 56 5.13 -1.98 -7.81
C VAL A 56 4.14 -1.40 -6.81
N ASN A 57 3.81 -0.11 -6.92
CA ASN A 57 2.80 0.51 -6.06
C ASN A 57 1.43 -0.16 -6.21
N CYS A 58 1.05 -0.55 -7.43
CA CYS A 58 -0.17 -1.31 -7.67
C CYS A 58 -0.16 -2.70 -6.99
N LEU A 59 0.98 -3.41 -7.03
CA LEU A 59 1.12 -4.69 -6.31
C LEU A 59 1.02 -4.53 -4.79
N ILE A 60 1.63 -3.47 -4.24
CA ILE A 60 1.58 -3.19 -2.81
C ILE A 60 0.15 -2.85 -2.40
N LEU A 61 -0.54 -2.00 -3.16
CA LEU A 61 -1.94 -1.66 -2.88
C LEU A 61 -2.86 -2.88 -2.95
N GLU A 62 -2.69 -3.74 -3.96
CA GLU A 62 -3.46 -4.98 -4.07
C GLU A 62 -3.27 -5.89 -2.85
N TYR A 63 -2.04 -6.01 -2.36
CA TYR A 63 -1.73 -6.74 -1.13
C TYR A 63 -2.34 -6.11 0.13
N LEU A 64 -2.23 -4.79 0.29
CA LEU A 64 -2.80 -4.06 1.42
C LEU A 64 -4.33 -4.18 1.46
N ASN A 65 -4.99 -4.03 0.31
CA ASN A 65 -6.42 -4.22 0.17
C ASN A 65 -6.85 -5.66 0.49
N TRP A 66 -6.07 -6.66 0.06
CA TRP A 66 -6.39 -8.06 0.37
C TRP A 66 -6.30 -8.38 1.87
N LEU A 67 -5.39 -7.73 2.61
CA LEU A 67 -5.29 -7.85 4.07
C LEU A 67 -6.34 -7.03 4.85
N GLY A 68 -7.11 -6.17 4.17
CA GLY A 68 -8.05 -5.24 4.81
C GLY A 68 -7.39 -4.01 5.41
N TYR A 69 -6.19 -3.63 4.96
CA TYR A 69 -5.52 -2.39 5.38
C TYR A 69 -6.00 -1.17 4.57
N ASP A 70 -7.32 -0.98 4.52
CA ASP A 70 -7.99 0.00 3.64
C ASP A 70 -7.45 1.42 3.85
N PHE A 71 -7.21 1.80 5.10
CA PHE A 71 -6.68 3.12 5.44
C PHE A 71 -5.24 3.32 4.92
N THR A 72 -4.38 2.31 5.10
CA THR A 72 -2.98 2.39 4.62
C THR A 72 -2.94 2.40 3.11
N ALA A 73 -3.81 1.62 2.46
CA ALA A 73 -3.94 1.62 1.02
C ALA A 73 -4.39 3.00 0.49
N TYR A 74 -5.36 3.62 1.17
CA TYR A 74 -5.83 4.96 0.83
C TYR A 74 -4.73 6.02 0.95
N MET A 75 -3.98 6.01 2.06
CA MET A 75 -2.85 6.93 2.26
C MET A 75 -1.77 6.71 1.20
N LEU A 76 -1.34 5.46 0.97
CA LEU A 76 -0.34 5.14 -0.05
C LEU A 76 -0.79 5.60 -1.43
N HIS A 77 -2.05 5.40 -1.79
CA HIS A 77 -2.63 5.87 -3.04
C HIS A 77 -2.58 7.41 -3.15
N SER A 78 -2.91 8.13 -2.08
CA SER A 78 -2.84 9.59 -2.07
C SER A 78 -1.40 10.13 -2.16
N GLU A 79 -0.46 9.48 -1.47
CA GLU A 79 0.94 9.91 -1.39
C GLU A 79 1.74 9.57 -2.66
N SER A 80 1.33 8.54 -3.39
CA SER A 80 1.98 8.12 -4.65
C SER A 80 1.50 8.88 -5.89
N GLY A 81 0.79 10.00 -5.70
CA GLY A 81 0.31 10.85 -6.79
C GLY A 81 -0.95 10.30 -7.48
N GLY A 82 -1.70 9.43 -6.79
CA GLY A 82 -2.67 8.57 -7.44
C GLY A 82 -3.90 9.24 -8.05
N LYS A 83 -4.18 10.50 -7.67
CA LYS A 83 -5.26 11.31 -8.25
C LYS A 83 -4.90 11.91 -9.62
N GLU A 84 -3.61 12.15 -9.90
CA GLU A 84 -3.16 12.73 -11.18
C GLU A 84 -2.86 11.64 -12.22
N THR A 85 -2.50 10.45 -11.77
CA THR A 85 -2.21 9.31 -12.63
C THR A 85 -3.41 8.37 -12.65
N HIS A 86 -4.18 8.36 -13.74
CA HIS A 86 -5.17 7.32 -14.08
C HIS A 86 -4.50 5.94 -14.35
N GLN A 87 -3.51 5.56 -13.53
CA GLN A 87 -2.59 4.47 -13.78
C GLN A 87 -2.78 3.29 -12.81
N TYR A 88 -3.76 3.35 -11.89
CA TYR A 88 -4.06 2.17 -11.08
C TYR A 88 -4.81 1.16 -11.90
N LYS A 89 -4.06 0.11 -12.19
CA LYS A 89 -4.49 -1.00 -13.00
C LYS A 89 -5.36 -1.92 -12.18
N ASN A 90 -6.44 -2.41 -12.78
CA ASN A 90 -7.18 -3.52 -12.20
C ASN A 90 -6.27 -4.77 -12.15
N ARG A 91 -6.68 -5.77 -11.37
CA ARG A 91 -5.89 -6.99 -11.16
C ARG A 91 -5.48 -7.63 -12.50
N GLU A 92 -6.39 -7.66 -13.45
CA GLU A 92 -6.22 -8.25 -14.78
C GLU A 92 -5.16 -7.49 -15.61
N GLU A 93 -5.14 -6.16 -15.52
CA GLU A 93 -4.18 -5.29 -16.18
C GLU A 93 -2.78 -5.43 -15.57
N ILE A 94 -2.67 -5.59 -14.25
CA ILE A 94 -1.40 -5.89 -13.56
C ILE A 94 -0.85 -7.22 -14.07
N ILE A 95 -1.70 -8.26 -14.14
CA ILE A 95 -1.33 -9.59 -14.63
C ILE A 95 -0.82 -9.53 -16.06
N LYS A 96 -1.52 -8.80 -16.93
CA LYS A 96 -1.15 -8.62 -18.34
C LYS A 96 0.17 -7.87 -18.48
N GLU A 97 0.44 -6.87 -17.66
CA GLU A 97 1.66 -6.08 -17.75
C GLU A 97 2.91 -6.81 -17.25
N PHE A 98 2.76 -7.70 -16.27
CA PHE A 98 3.84 -8.58 -15.81
C PHE A 98 4.04 -9.83 -16.69
N ASP A 99 3.24 -10.01 -17.74
CA ASP A 99 3.24 -11.23 -18.57
C ASP A 99 3.16 -12.52 -17.73
N LEU A 100 2.33 -12.49 -16.68
CA LEU A 100 2.16 -13.63 -15.80
C LEU A 100 1.23 -14.63 -16.46
N ASN A 101 1.78 -15.79 -16.83
CA ASN A 101 1.01 -16.92 -17.33
C ASN A 101 -0.03 -17.32 -16.26
N GLY A 102 -1.31 -17.08 -16.59
CA GLY A 102 -2.45 -17.18 -15.67
C GLY A 102 -2.66 -18.55 -15.01
N GLU A 103 -1.96 -19.58 -15.46
CA GLU A 103 -2.04 -20.94 -14.90
C GLU A 103 -1.58 -21.03 -13.44
N TYR A 104 -0.73 -20.10 -12.97
CA TYR A 104 -0.19 -20.11 -11.59
C TYR A 104 -0.87 -19.11 -10.66
N LEU A 105 -1.78 -18.29 -11.19
CA LEU A 105 -2.43 -17.20 -10.47
C LEU A 105 -3.73 -17.64 -9.80
N ILE A 106 -3.64 -17.90 -8.50
CA ILE A 106 -4.77 -18.19 -7.63
C ILE A 106 -5.58 -16.89 -7.42
N LYS A 107 -6.86 -16.89 -7.81
CA LYS A 107 -7.76 -15.74 -7.70
C LYS A 107 -7.85 -15.13 -6.29
N ASN A 108 -7.75 -15.97 -5.25
CA ASN A 108 -7.95 -15.55 -3.85
C ASN A 108 -6.65 -15.20 -3.11
N ARG A 109 -5.54 -14.99 -3.82
CA ARG A 109 -4.28 -14.58 -3.20
C ARG A 109 -3.71 -13.31 -3.85
N PRO A 110 -3.01 -12.47 -3.08
CA PRO A 110 -2.26 -11.35 -3.60
C PRO A 110 -1.31 -11.76 -4.72
N ILE A 111 -1.18 -10.95 -5.76
CA ILE A 111 -0.21 -11.18 -6.84
C ILE A 111 1.20 -11.14 -6.26
N LEU A 112 1.47 -10.19 -5.36
CA LEU A 112 2.77 -10.03 -4.71
C LEU A 112 3.24 -11.30 -3.99
N LEU A 113 2.34 -11.97 -3.25
CA LEU A 113 2.66 -13.22 -2.56
C LEU A 113 2.99 -14.35 -3.54
N GLN A 114 2.33 -14.37 -4.69
CA GLN A 114 2.54 -15.38 -5.71
C GLN A 114 3.88 -15.20 -6.41
N LEU A 115 4.23 -13.95 -6.75
CA LEU A 115 5.54 -13.61 -7.30
C LEU A 115 6.69 -14.02 -6.37
N ILE A 116 6.59 -13.71 -5.08
CA ILE A 116 7.62 -14.08 -4.08
C ILE A 116 7.75 -15.61 -3.99
N ARG A 117 6.63 -16.34 -3.99
CA ARG A 117 6.65 -17.81 -3.97
C ARG A 117 7.34 -18.36 -5.20
N ASP A 118 7.06 -17.80 -6.37
CA ASP A 118 7.60 -18.27 -7.64
C ASP A 118 9.11 -18.00 -7.74
N ILE A 119 9.58 -16.83 -7.28
CA ILE A 119 11.02 -16.50 -7.15
C ILE A 119 11.71 -17.53 -6.24
N ARG A 120 11.16 -17.76 -5.03
CA ARG A 120 11.70 -18.74 -4.08
C ARG A 120 11.74 -20.15 -4.66
N SER A 121 10.74 -20.53 -5.45
CA SER A 121 10.68 -21.86 -6.08
C SER A 121 11.73 -22.07 -7.18
N LYS A 122 12.12 -20.99 -7.88
CA LYS A 122 13.17 -21.02 -8.91
C LYS A 122 14.56 -21.11 -8.28
N GLU A 123 14.80 -20.42 -7.17
CA GLU A 123 16.06 -20.51 -6.41
C GLU A 123 16.32 -21.93 -5.86
N CYS A 124 15.28 -22.65 -5.41
CA CYS A 124 15.40 -24.03 -4.97
C CYS A 124 15.71 -25.02 -6.11
N LYS A 125 15.45 -24.68 -7.37
CA LYS A 125 15.79 -25.55 -8.51
C LYS A 125 17.23 -25.37 -8.98
N CYS A 126 17.84 -24.21 -8.72
CA CYS A 126 19.24 -23.94 -9.05
C CYS A 126 20.23 -24.58 -8.06
N SER A 127 19.81 -24.86 -6.82
CA SER A 127 20.67 -25.44 -5.77
C SER A 127 20.77 -26.97 -5.79
N THR A 128 19.99 -27.65 -6.63
CA THR A 128 20.02 -29.13 -6.80
C THR A 128 20.78 -29.57 -8.05
N LEU A 129 21.39 -28.62 -8.78
CA LEU A 129 22.16 -28.86 -10.01
C LEU A 129 23.66 -28.55 -9.85
N MET A 130 24.19 -28.56 -8.62
CA MET A 130 25.62 -28.51 -8.33
C MET A 130 26.07 -29.77 -7.60
#